data_AF-A0A5C7ML52-F1
#
_entry.id   AF-A0A5C7ML52-F1
#
_cell.length_a   1.000
_cell.length_b   1.000
_cell.length_c   1.000
_cell.angle_alpha   90.00
_cell.angle_beta   90.00
_cell.angle_gamma   90.00
#
_symmetry.space_group_name_H-M   'P 1'
#
loop_
_entity.id
_entity.type
_entity.pdbx_description
1 polymer ?
#
loop_
_entity_poly.entity_id
_entity_poly.type
_entity_poly.pdbx_seq_one_letter_code
_entity_poly.pdbx_strand_id
1 'polypeptide(L)'
;MSPVSPNANETGSPAAATPRRRAIDFRKYTKQIWLAGLGAFSRAEEEGTRLFDTLVQAGAELESKSSELNPSGEERASLSAQDGQDQDTRHPSLAGKVQDTRDRLERLLDEGLYQAMSRLGLPSGRDLQQLSQTVERLQTQIQQLTEEVQALRQNPPRD
;
A
#
# COMPACT_ATOMS: atom_id res chain seq x y z
N MET A 1 -1.05 76.56 26.43
CA MET A 1 -1.43 76.94 25.06
C MET A 1 -1.59 75.67 24.25
N SER A 2 -2.84 75.32 23.93
CA SER A 2 -3.34 74.33 22.96
C SER A 2 -2.93 72.83 23.04
N PRO A 3 -3.80 71.94 22.53
CA PRO A 3 -4.04 70.58 23.04
C PRO A 3 -3.57 69.48 22.07
N VAL A 4 -3.67 68.22 22.49
CA VAL A 4 -3.81 67.10 21.54
C VAL A 4 -4.83 66.09 22.07
N SER A 5 -5.99 66.01 21.40
CA SER A 5 -6.80 64.79 21.31
C SER A 5 -6.27 64.01 20.09
N PRO A 6 -6.23 62.67 20.06
CA PRO A 6 -7.43 61.82 19.82
C PRO A 6 -7.26 60.43 20.53
N ASN A 7 -8.06 59.37 20.40
CA ASN A 7 -9.03 58.93 19.41
C ASN A 7 -9.91 57.84 20.05
N ALA A 8 -11.19 57.79 19.65
CA ALA A 8 -12.07 56.66 19.91
C ALA A 8 -11.80 55.58 18.85
N ASN A 9 -11.59 54.33 19.26
CA ASN A 9 -12.13 53.20 18.50
C ASN A 9 -12.16 51.91 19.35
N GLU A 10 -13.38 51.54 19.72
CA GLU A 10 -13.96 50.20 19.74
C GLU A 10 -12.98 49.02 19.60
N THR A 11 -12.82 48.27 20.69
CA THR A 11 -12.30 46.90 20.63
C THR A 11 -13.46 45.94 20.79
N GLY A 12 -13.92 45.46 19.64
CA GLY A 12 -14.90 44.40 19.51
C GLY A 12 -14.43 43.07 20.12
N SER A 13 -15.43 42.32 20.57
CA SER A 13 -15.38 40.96 21.11
C SER A 13 -14.57 39.98 20.23
N PRO A 14 -13.66 39.15 20.80
CA PRO A 14 -12.99 38.09 20.04
C PRO A 14 -13.90 36.87 19.92
N ALA A 15 -14.67 36.80 18.84
CA ALA A 15 -15.35 35.57 18.45
C ALA A 15 -14.33 34.49 18.07
N ALA A 16 -14.50 33.31 18.66
CA ALA A 16 -13.74 32.08 18.52
C ALA A 16 -13.21 31.80 17.09
N ALA A 17 -11.89 31.82 16.94
CA ALA A 17 -11.21 31.30 15.76
C ALA A 17 -10.97 29.78 15.93
N THR A 18 -11.89 28.96 15.44
CA THR A 18 -11.64 27.52 15.24
C THR A 18 -10.55 27.36 14.17
N PRO A 19 -9.43 26.66 14.43
CA PRO A 19 -8.44 26.41 13.39
C PRO A 19 -9.05 25.45 12.37
N ARG A 20 -9.48 25.98 11.22
CA ARG A 20 -9.71 25.18 10.01
C ARG A 20 -8.39 24.52 9.68
N ARG A 21 -8.20 23.27 10.11
CA ARG A 21 -7.12 22.39 9.62
C ARG A 21 -7.23 22.43 8.11
N ARG A 22 -6.28 23.16 7.50
CA ARG A 22 -6.15 23.27 6.04
C ARG A 22 -6.22 21.84 5.52
N ALA A 23 -7.08 21.60 4.54
CA ALA A 23 -6.95 20.44 3.67
C ALA A 23 -5.53 20.51 3.11
N ILE A 24 -4.59 19.87 3.80
CA ILE A 24 -3.18 19.80 3.43
C ILE A 24 -3.19 19.34 1.98
N ASP A 25 -2.47 20.05 1.12
CA ASP A 25 -2.44 19.94 -0.34
C ASP A 25 -2.16 18.49 -0.82
N PHE A 26 -3.10 17.56 -0.61
CA PHE A 26 -2.88 16.13 -0.75
C PHE A 26 -2.42 15.83 -2.18
N ARG A 27 -3.00 16.52 -3.17
CA ARG A 27 -2.60 16.42 -4.58
C ARG A 27 -1.14 16.80 -4.85
N LYS A 28 -0.58 17.79 -4.15
CA LYS A 28 0.83 18.19 -4.32
C LYS A 28 1.76 17.14 -3.70
N TYR A 29 1.40 16.62 -2.53
CA TYR A 29 2.17 15.57 -1.85
C TYR A 29 2.07 14.21 -2.55
N THR A 30 0.91 13.83 -3.10
CA THR A 30 0.75 12.58 -3.86
C THR A 30 1.70 12.52 -5.05
N LYS A 31 1.84 13.63 -5.80
CA LYS A 31 2.77 13.70 -6.94
C LYS A 31 4.23 13.56 -6.49
N GLN A 32 4.61 14.20 -5.39
CA GLN A 32 5.97 14.12 -4.86
C GLN A 32 6.31 12.71 -4.35
N ILE A 33 5.39 12.07 -3.62
CA ILE A 33 5.55 10.69 -3.15
C ILE A 33 5.67 9.74 -4.35
N TRP A 34 4.85 9.92 -5.39
CA TRP A 34 4.91 9.11 -6.60
C TRP A 34 6.24 9.27 -7.34
N LEU A 35 6.69 10.52 -7.56
CA LEU A 35 7.97 10.79 -8.21
C LEU A 35 9.16 10.30 -7.40
N ALA A 36 9.10 10.39 -6.06
CA ALA A 36 10.11 9.82 -5.17
C ALA A 36 10.14 8.28 -5.28
N GLY A 37 8.98 7.63 -5.32
CA GLY A 37 8.87 6.18 -5.55
C GLY A 37 9.44 5.77 -6.92
N LEU A 38 9.09 6.49 -7.98
CA LEU A 38 9.59 6.24 -9.33
C LEU A 38 11.11 6.46 -9.42
N GLY A 39 11.64 7.51 -8.77
CA GLY A 39 13.07 7.80 -8.72
C GLY A 39 13.86 6.78 -7.91
N ALA A 40 13.32 6.31 -6.77
CA ALA A 40 13.92 5.25 -5.99
C ALA A 40 13.92 3.91 -6.74
N PHE A 41 12.84 3.59 -7.47
CA PHE A 41 12.79 2.41 -8.34
C PHE A 41 13.81 2.49 -9.48
N SER A 42 13.89 3.62 -10.17
CA SER A 42 14.89 3.86 -11.22
C SER A 42 16.32 3.71 -10.70
N ARG A 43 16.60 4.24 -9.50
CA ARG A 43 17.93 4.14 -8.87
C ARG A 43 18.24 2.72 -8.38
N ALA A 44 17.22 1.98 -7.94
CA ALA A 44 17.35 0.56 -7.58
C ALA A 44 17.53 -0.34 -8.82
N GLU A 45 16.97 -0.02 -9.99
CA GLU A 45 17.29 -0.74 -11.23
C GLU A 45 18.72 -0.46 -11.69
N GLU A 46 19.15 0.80 -11.67
CA GLU A 46 20.47 1.21 -12.18
C GLU A 46 21.64 0.72 -11.29
N GLU A 47 21.41 0.66 -9.97
CA GLU A 47 22.44 0.34 -8.98
C GLU A 47 22.16 -0.94 -8.18
N GLY A 48 21.02 -1.63 -8.37
CA GLY A 48 20.52 -2.69 -7.47
C GLY A 48 21.48 -3.84 -7.24
N THR A 49 22.03 -4.42 -8.31
CA THR A 49 23.02 -5.51 -8.19
C THR A 49 24.33 -5.01 -7.58
N ARG A 50 24.78 -3.79 -7.92
CA ARG A 50 26.04 -3.22 -7.40
C ARG A 50 25.94 -2.85 -5.92
N LEU A 51 24.82 -2.27 -5.49
CA LEU A 51 24.54 -1.97 -4.08
C LEU A 51 24.43 -3.26 -3.28
N PHE A 52 23.75 -4.27 -3.81
CA PHE A 52 23.69 -5.59 -3.19
C PHE A 52 25.10 -6.19 -3.05
N ASP A 53 25.89 -6.24 -4.11
CA ASP A 53 27.25 -6.77 -4.09
C ASP A 53 28.14 -6.01 -3.10
N THR A 54 28.02 -4.68 -3.04
CA THR A 54 28.76 -3.84 -2.08
C THR A 54 28.34 -4.13 -0.64
N LEU A 55 27.04 -4.31 -0.38
CA LEU A 55 26.53 -4.68 0.94
C LEU A 55 26.96 -6.09 1.34
N VAL A 56 26.98 -7.04 0.41
CA VAL A 56 27.48 -8.41 0.62
C VAL A 56 28.97 -8.40 0.94
N GLN A 57 29.77 -7.65 0.18
CA GLN A 57 31.20 -7.47 0.42
C GLN A 57 31.46 -6.86 1.80
N ALA A 58 30.74 -5.79 2.16
CA ALA A 58 30.86 -5.16 3.47
C ALA A 58 30.43 -6.09 4.63
N GLY A 59 29.42 -6.94 4.41
CA GLY A 59 29.02 -7.98 5.34
C GLY A 59 30.10 -9.05 5.53
N ALA A 60 30.71 -9.51 4.43
CA ALA A 60 31.81 -10.47 4.47
C ALA A 60 33.06 -9.91 5.17
N GLU A 61 33.37 -8.63 4.95
CA GLU A 61 34.46 -7.92 5.65
C GLU A 61 34.15 -7.71 7.14
N LEU A 62 32.89 -7.47 7.50
CA LEU A 62 32.48 -7.36 8.90
C LEU A 62 32.55 -8.72 9.61
N GLU A 63 32.13 -9.80 8.93
CA GLU A 63 32.24 -11.17 9.44
C GLU A 63 33.69 -11.59 9.63
N SER A 64 34.54 -11.38 8.63
CA SER A 64 35.97 -11.71 8.72
C SER A 64 36.65 -10.92 9.82
N LYS A 65 36.37 -9.62 9.94
CA LYS A 65 36.91 -8.76 11.00
C LYS A 65 36.37 -9.14 12.38
N SER A 66 35.12 -9.59 12.48
CA SER A 66 34.56 -10.13 13.73
C SER A 66 35.20 -11.47 14.12
N SER A 67 35.51 -12.32 13.13
CA SER A 67 36.23 -13.58 13.32
C SER A 67 37.70 -13.36 13.69
N GLU A 68 38.35 -12.35 13.13
CA GLU A 68 39.77 -12.04 13.37
C GLU A 68 40.01 -11.31 14.70
N LEU A 69 39.02 -10.53 15.17
CA LEU A 69 39.05 -9.85 16.47
C LEU A 69 38.63 -10.74 17.65
N ASN A 70 38.10 -11.96 17.40
CA ASN A 70 37.73 -12.92 18.44
C ASN A 70 38.26 -14.35 18.16
N PRO A 71 39.59 -14.60 18.19
CA PRO A 71 40.11 -15.98 18.23
C PRO A 71 39.75 -16.72 19.54
N SER A 72 39.18 -16.04 20.55
CA SER A 72 38.79 -16.63 21.84
C SER A 72 37.32 -17.07 21.91
N GLY A 73 36.56 -17.00 20.81
CA GLY A 73 35.16 -17.45 20.77
C GLY A 73 35.00 -18.97 20.70
N GLU A 74 36.08 -19.69 20.37
CA GLU A 74 36.05 -21.14 20.11
C GLU A 74 35.88 -21.98 21.39
N GLU A 75 36.28 -21.45 22.56
CA GLU A 75 36.06 -22.12 23.84
C GLU A 75 34.64 -21.94 24.40
N ARG A 76 33.89 -20.92 23.97
CA ARG A 76 32.47 -20.78 24.34
C ARG A 76 31.53 -21.54 23.41
N ALA A 77 31.94 -21.84 22.17
CA ALA A 77 31.21 -22.75 21.29
C ALA A 77 31.26 -24.21 21.78
N SER A 78 32.35 -24.59 22.45
CA SER A 78 32.53 -25.97 22.96
C SER A 78 31.79 -26.25 24.27
N LEU A 79 31.38 -25.22 25.02
CA LEU A 79 30.65 -25.35 26.29
C LEU A 79 29.12 -25.25 26.16
N SER A 80 28.60 -24.84 24.98
CA SER A 80 27.15 -24.76 24.73
C SER A 80 26.61 -25.92 23.87
N ALA A 81 27.44 -26.90 23.50
CA ALA A 81 27.04 -28.03 22.67
C ALA A 81 26.53 -29.26 23.46
N GLN A 82 26.43 -29.16 24.80
CA GLN A 82 26.17 -30.30 25.67
C GLN A 82 25.12 -30.01 26.74
N ASP A 83 24.00 -29.45 26.34
CA ASP A 83 22.71 -29.64 27.04
C ASP A 83 21.64 -29.47 25.94
N GLY A 84 21.10 -30.56 25.42
CA GLY A 84 19.82 -31.03 25.95
C GLY A 84 18.77 -29.99 25.62
N GLN A 85 18.25 -29.97 24.39
CA GLN A 85 16.91 -30.51 24.12
C GLN A 85 15.82 -29.68 24.83
N ASP A 86 14.96 -29.03 24.03
CA ASP A 86 13.80 -28.22 24.43
C ASP A 86 14.01 -26.70 24.47
N GLN A 87 14.24 -26.07 23.31
CA GLN A 87 13.78 -24.68 23.10
C GLN A 87 13.27 -24.47 21.67
N ASP A 88 12.03 -24.92 21.49
CA ASP A 88 11.05 -24.43 20.53
C ASP A 88 10.67 -22.95 20.86
N THR A 89 11.65 -22.06 20.89
CA THR A 89 11.46 -20.61 21.07
C THR A 89 11.92 -19.88 19.82
N ARG A 90 11.48 -20.38 18.67
CA ARG A 90 11.44 -19.66 17.41
C ARG A 90 10.47 -18.49 17.57
N HIS A 91 10.97 -17.34 18.04
CA HIS A 91 10.20 -16.10 18.26
C HIS A 91 9.24 -15.80 17.08
N PRO A 92 7.92 -16.07 17.20
CA PRO A 92 6.95 -15.83 16.11
C PRO A 92 6.63 -14.34 15.93
N SER A 93 7.04 -13.52 16.89
CA SER A 93 6.57 -12.14 17.05
C SER A 93 7.19 -11.12 16.09
N LEU A 94 8.29 -11.45 15.40
CA LEU A 94 8.93 -10.55 14.43
C LEU A 94 8.43 -10.83 13.00
N ALA A 95 8.31 -12.10 12.61
CA ALA A 95 7.75 -12.49 11.32
C ALA A 95 6.27 -12.08 11.19
N GLY A 96 5.46 -12.28 12.25
CA GLY A 96 4.05 -11.88 12.25
C GLY A 96 3.85 -10.38 12.11
N LYS A 97 4.66 -9.55 12.80
CA LYS A 97 4.57 -8.08 12.69
C LYS A 97 4.94 -7.56 11.31
N VAL A 98 5.93 -8.17 10.66
CA VAL A 98 6.31 -7.81 9.28
C VAL A 98 5.19 -8.20 8.30
N GLN A 99 4.57 -9.36 8.49
CA GLN A 99 3.44 -9.80 7.68
C GLN A 99 2.21 -8.89 7.86
N ASP A 100 1.85 -8.52 9.09
CA ASP A 100 0.75 -7.58 9.36
C ASP A 100 0.98 -6.20 8.72
N THR A 101 2.23 -5.70 8.74
CA THR A 101 2.56 -4.44 8.08
C THR A 101 2.48 -4.53 6.55
N ARG A 102 2.87 -5.68 5.98
CA ARG A 102 2.74 -5.95 4.55
C ARG A 102 1.28 -6.00 4.14
N ASP A 103 0.44 -6.75 4.85
CA ASP A 103 -0.99 -6.85 4.56
C ASP A 103 -1.68 -5.49 4.63
N ARG A 104 -1.25 -4.63 5.56
CA ARG A 104 -1.75 -3.25 5.65
C ARG A 104 -1.30 -2.37 4.49
N LEU A 105 -0.08 -2.54 4.01
CA LEU A 105 0.43 -1.84 2.83
C LEU A 105 -0.23 -2.34 1.54
N GLU A 106 -0.48 -3.64 1.41
CA GLU A 106 -1.22 -4.21 0.27
C GLU A 106 -2.62 -3.62 0.18
N ARG A 107 -3.34 -3.49 1.29
CA ARG A 107 -4.67 -2.84 1.32
C ARG A 107 -4.63 -1.38 0.90
N LEU A 108 -3.63 -0.63 1.36
CA LEU A 108 -3.48 0.80 1.02
C LEU A 108 -3.01 1.01 -0.42
N LEU A 109 -2.20 0.10 -0.95
CA LEU A 109 -1.76 0.09 -2.33
C LEU A 109 -2.93 -0.20 -3.27
N ASP A 110 -3.74 -1.21 -2.96
CA ASP A 110 -4.96 -1.52 -3.73
C ASP A 110 -5.91 -0.33 -3.75
N GLU A 111 -6.20 0.27 -2.60
CA GLU A 111 -7.08 1.45 -2.53
C GLU A 111 -6.51 2.63 -3.34
N GLY A 112 -5.20 2.86 -3.26
CA GLY A 112 -4.51 3.87 -4.08
C GLY A 112 -4.53 3.57 -5.58
N LEU A 113 -4.38 2.30 -5.95
CA LEU A 113 -4.43 1.82 -7.33
C LEU A 113 -5.85 1.98 -7.92
N TYR A 114 -6.88 1.57 -7.17
CA TYR A 114 -8.28 1.79 -7.54
C TYR A 114 -8.59 3.28 -7.72
N GLN A 115 -8.11 4.13 -6.81
CA GLN A 115 -8.33 5.56 -6.90
C GLN A 115 -7.55 6.20 -8.07
N ALA A 116 -6.36 5.71 -8.40
CA ALA A 116 -5.60 6.16 -9.57
C ALA A 116 -6.27 5.73 -10.89
N MET A 117 -6.72 4.48 -10.98
CA MET A 117 -7.45 3.95 -12.15
C MET A 117 -8.77 4.68 -12.38
N SER A 118 -9.54 4.92 -11.31
CA SER A 118 -10.77 5.72 -11.35
C SER A 118 -10.52 7.14 -11.88
N ARG A 119 -9.44 7.80 -11.44
CA ARG A 119 -9.09 9.15 -11.90
C ARG A 119 -8.56 9.17 -13.34
N LEU A 120 -8.02 8.06 -13.82
CA LEU A 120 -7.54 7.89 -15.19
C LEU A 120 -8.63 7.36 -16.14
N GLY A 121 -9.82 7.02 -15.62
CA GLY A 121 -10.95 6.50 -16.39
C GLY A 121 -10.75 5.06 -16.88
N LEU A 122 -9.82 4.32 -16.28
CA LEU A 122 -9.54 2.93 -16.67
C LEU A 122 -10.40 1.96 -15.85
N PRO A 123 -11.16 1.06 -16.50
CA PRO A 123 -11.98 0.07 -15.80
C PRO A 123 -11.10 -0.92 -15.03
N SER A 124 -11.50 -1.25 -13.80
CA SER A 124 -10.79 -2.20 -12.96
C SER A 124 -11.11 -3.65 -13.33
N GLY A 125 -10.28 -4.60 -12.89
CA GLY A 125 -10.54 -6.03 -13.08
C GLY A 125 -11.88 -6.49 -12.49
N ARG A 126 -12.33 -5.88 -11.39
CA ARG A 126 -13.65 -6.15 -10.79
C ARG A 126 -14.78 -5.68 -11.69
N ASP A 127 -14.63 -4.52 -12.32
CA ASP A 127 -15.65 -3.96 -13.23
C ASP A 127 -15.80 -4.83 -14.49
N LEU A 128 -14.68 -5.35 -15.03
CA LEU A 128 -14.67 -6.33 -16.12
C LEU A 128 -15.40 -7.62 -15.72
N GLN A 129 -15.18 -8.11 -14.50
CA GLN A 129 -15.80 -9.32 -14.00
C GLN A 129 -17.31 -9.15 -13.77
N GLN A 130 -17.74 -7.99 -13.26
CA GLN A 130 -19.15 -7.63 -13.15
C GLN A 130 -19.83 -7.49 -14.52
N LEU A 131 -19.12 -6.90 -15.48
CA LEU A 131 -19.61 -6.79 -16.86
C LEU A 131 -19.76 -8.18 -17.49
N SER A 132 -18.79 -9.07 -17.31
CA SER A 132 -18.84 -10.46 -17.78
C SER A 132 -20.08 -11.19 -17.25
N GLN A 133 -20.33 -11.12 -15.94
CA GLN A 133 -21.54 -11.70 -15.34
C GLN A 133 -22.83 -11.10 -15.89
N THR A 134 -22.84 -9.80 -16.15
CA THR A 134 -24.01 -9.11 -16.71
C THR A 134 -24.27 -9.59 -18.13
N VAL A 135 -23.23 -9.76 -18.93
CA VAL A 135 -23.31 -10.29 -20.30
C VAL A 135 -23.84 -11.73 -20.30
N GLU A 136 -23.31 -12.60 -19.43
CA GLU A 136 -23.79 -13.99 -19.30
C GLU A 136 -25.27 -14.06 -18.93
N ARG A 137 -25.71 -13.22 -17.98
CA ARG A 137 -27.12 -13.14 -17.59
C ARG A 137 -28.02 -12.69 -18.74
N LEU A 138 -27.60 -11.65 -19.47
CA LEU A 138 -28.34 -11.16 -20.64
C LEU A 138 -28.40 -12.21 -21.75
N GLN A 139 -27.29 -12.91 -22.01
CA GLN A 139 -27.25 -13.97 -23.00
C GLN A 139 -28.22 -15.11 -22.65
N THR A 140 -28.30 -15.48 -21.37
CA THR A 140 -29.26 -16.48 -20.88
C THR A 140 -30.71 -16.03 -21.09
N GLN A 141 -31.04 -14.77 -20.76
CA GLN A 141 -32.38 -14.22 -20.96
C GLN A 141 -32.76 -14.16 -22.44
N ILE A 142 -31.83 -13.77 -23.31
CA ILE A 142 -32.04 -13.74 -24.77
C ILE A 142 -32.29 -15.15 -25.30
N GLN A 143 -31.54 -16.16 -24.84
CA GLN A 143 -31.78 -17.56 -25.23
C GLN A 143 -33.16 -18.02 -24.81
N GLN A 144 -33.57 -17.78 -23.57
CA GLN A 144 -34.90 -18.14 -23.08
C GLN A 144 -36.02 -17.49 -23.89
N LEU A 145 -35.93 -16.18 -24.13
CA LEU A 145 -36.92 -15.46 -24.95
C LEU A 145 -36.94 -15.97 -26.40
N THR A 146 -35.77 -16.30 -26.95
CA THR A 146 -35.68 -16.84 -28.32
C THR A 146 -36.35 -18.22 -28.41
N GLU A 147 -36.13 -19.09 -27.42
CA GLU A 147 -36.77 -20.39 -27.31
C GLU A 147 -38.29 -20.26 -27.14
N GLU A 148 -38.76 -19.34 -26.30
CA GLU A 148 -40.19 -19.07 -26.09
C GLU A 148 -40.88 -18.58 -27.37
N VAL A 149 -40.25 -17.62 -28.07
CA VAL A 149 -40.76 -17.13 -29.37
C VAL A 149 -40.77 -18.26 -30.42
N GLN A 150 -39.77 -19.13 -30.43
CA GLN A 150 -39.75 -20.28 -31.33
C GLN A 150 -40.84 -21.30 -30.99
N ALA A 151 -41.06 -21.59 -29.71
CA ALA A 151 -42.10 -22.51 -29.26
C ALA A 151 -43.50 -22.00 -29.63
N LEU A 152 -43.77 -20.70 -29.45
CA LEU A 152 -45.02 -20.06 -29.86
C LEU A 152 -45.23 -20.10 -31.38
N ARG A 153 -44.15 -19.98 -32.16
CA ARG A 153 -44.21 -20.13 -33.62
C ARG A 153 -44.46 -21.56 -34.09
N GLN A 154 -43.95 -22.55 -33.36
CA GLN A 154 -44.11 -23.97 -33.70
C GLN A 154 -45.47 -24.53 -33.24
N ASN A 155 -46.05 -23.98 -32.18
CA ASN A 155 -47.35 -24.39 -31.67
C ASN A 155 -48.25 -23.16 -31.44
N PRO A 156 -48.83 -22.58 -32.51
CA PRO A 156 -49.70 -21.43 -32.37
C PRO A 156 -50.94 -21.79 -31.53
N PRO A 157 -51.38 -20.90 -30.62
CA PRO A 157 -52.57 -21.15 -29.81
C PRO A 157 -53.77 -21.40 -30.72
N ARG A 158 -54.49 -22.50 -30.46
CA ARG A 158 -55.74 -22.82 -31.16
C ARG A 158 -56.87 -22.07 -30.47
N ASP A 159 -57.39 -21.04 -31.15
CA ASP A 159 -58.72 -20.48 -30.90
C ASP A 159 -59.83 -21.44 -31.37
#